data_AF-A0A3L6SB44-F1
#
_entry.id   AF-A0A3L6SB44-F1
#
_cell.length_a   1.000
_cell.length_b   1.000
_cell.length_c   1.000
_cell.angle_alpha   90.00
_cell.angle_beta   90.00
_cell.angle_gamma   90.00
#
_symmetry.space_group_name_H-M   'P 1'
#
loop_
_entity.id
_entity.type
_entity.pdbx_description
1 polymer ?
#
loop_
_entity_poly.entity_id
_entity_poly.type
_entity_poly.pdbx_seq_one_letter_code
_entity_poly.pdbx_strand_id
1 'polypeptide(L)' 'MLVSWLIWKERNARIFNGIEQSLSQLIRGILEEGSNWIQAGASKLAGIDWPHRLGMSSAALG' A
#
# COMPACT_ATOMS: atom_id res chain seq x y z
N MET A 1 3.42 7.15 10.05
CA MET A 1 4.71 7.17 9.32
C MET A 1 4.80 6.16 8.16
N LEU A 2 3.96 5.12 8.10
CA LEU A 2 4.03 4.09 7.04
C LEU A 2 3.91 4.63 5.61
N VAL A 3 2.86 5.42 5.33
CA VAL A 3 2.62 5.99 3.99
C VAL A 3 3.79 6.86 3.53
N SER A 4 4.23 7.79 4.38
CA SER A 4 5.39 8.66 4.09
C SER A 4 6.67 7.86 3.83
N TRP A 5 6.89 6.77 4.57
CA TRP A 5 8.03 5.88 4.38
C TRP A 5 8.00 5.17 3.03
N LEU A 6 6.84 4.66 2.62
CA LEU A 6 6.69 3.95 1.34
C LEU A 6 6.85 4.91 0.14
N ILE A 7 6.33 6.14 0.24
CA ILE A 7 6.55 7.18 -0.77
C ILE A 7 8.04 7.54 -0.86
N TRP A 8 8.72 7.69 0.28
CA TRP A 8 10.16 7.98 0.29
C TRP A 8 10.96 6.85 -0.38
N LYS A 9 10.61 5.58 -0.14
CA LYS A 9 11.25 4.44 -0.80
C LYS A 9 11.03 4.44 -2.32
N GLU A 10 9.81 4.71 -2.79
CA GLU A 10 9.52 4.81 -4.23
C GLU A 10 10.35 5.92 -4.87
N ARG A 11 10.37 7.12 -4.29
CA ARG A 11 11.16 8.23 -4.81
C ARG A 11 12.64 7.86 -4.91
N ASN A 12 13.20 7.20 -3.89
CA ASN A 12 14.60 6.79 -3.93
C ASN A 12 14.86 5.70 -4.97
N ALA A 13 13.97 4.70 -5.10
CA ALA A 13 14.10 3.69 -6.13
C ALA A 13 14.07 4.30 -7.54
N ARG A 14 13.18 5.28 -7.76
CA ARG A 14 13.08 6.02 -9.02
C ARG A 14 14.35 6.80 -9.33
N ILE A 15 14.88 7.54 -8.35
CA ILE A 15 16.03 8.43 -8.56
C ILE A 15 17.35 7.67 -8.62
N PHE A 16 17.59 6.72 -7.71
CA PHE A 16 18.89 6.06 -7.58
C PHE A 16 19.01 4.76 -8.35
N ASN A 17 17.89 4.07 -8.59
CA ASN A 17 17.88 2.76 -9.25
C ASN A 17 17.19 2.79 -10.62
N GLY A 18 16.60 3.92 -11.03
CA GLY A 18 15.80 4.02 -12.26
C GLY A 18 14.55 3.15 -12.26
N ILE A 19 14.09 2.69 -11.08
CA ILE A 19 12.92 1.82 -10.95
C ILE A 19 11.71 2.69 -10.61
N GLU A 20 10.78 2.80 -11.56
CA GLU A 20 9.53 3.52 -11.38
C GLU A 20 8.36 2.55 -11.16
N GLN A 21 7.51 2.87 -10.18
CA GLN A 21 6.20 2.25 -10.03
C GLN A 21 5.13 3.20 -10.56
N SER A 22 4.11 2.64 -11.21
CA SER A 22 2.89 3.40 -11.47
C SER A 22 2.20 3.77 -10.15
N LEU A 23 1.42 4.85 -10.16
CA LEU A 23 0.62 5.27 -9.01
C LEU A 23 -0.25 4.12 -8.45
N SER A 24 -0.83 3.32 -9.34
CA SER A 24 -1.67 2.17 -8.95
C SER A 24 -0.89 1.06 -8.23
N GLN A 25 0.37 0.84 -8.60
CA GLN A 25 1.25 -0.14 -7.94
C GLN A 25 1.67 0.37 -6.56
N LEU A 26 2.03 1.66 -6.47
CA LEU A 26 2.40 2.29 -5.21
C LEU A 26 1.24 2.28 -4.20
N ILE A 27 0.03 2.65 -4.64
CA ILE A 27 -1.16 2.62 -3.77
C ILE A 27 -1.45 1.20 -3.29
N ARG A 28 -1.41 0.20 -4.18
CA ARG A 28 -1.60 -1.21 -3.79
C ARG A 28 -0.58 -1.64 -2.75
N GLY A 29 0.71 -1.38 -2.98
CA GLY A 29 1.77 -1.73 -2.04
C GLY A 29 1.62 -1.04 -0.69
N ILE A 30 1.13 0.21 -0.66
CA ILE A 30 0.82 0.92 0.59
C ILE A 30 -0.27 0.19 1.37
N LEU A 31 -1.37 -0.18 0.70
CA LEU A 31 -2.54 -0.81 1.31
C LEU A 31 -2.25 -2.23 1.82
N GLU A 32 -1.51 -3.00 1.03
CA GLU A 32 -1.03 -4.34 1.40
C GLU A 32 -0.12 -4.27 2.63
N GLU A 33 0.85 -3.35 2.64
CA GLU A 33 1.75 -3.19 3.78
C GLU A 33 0.97 -2.80 5.04
N GLY A 34 0.06 -1.83 4.99
CA GLY A 34 -0.74 -1.49 6.16
C GLY A 34 -1.60 -2.66 6.66
N SER A 35 -2.10 -3.50 5.74
CA SER A 35 -2.83 -4.72 6.11
C SER A 35 -1.94 -5.74 6.81
N ASN A 36 -0.67 -5.88 6.39
CA ASN A 36 0.32 -6.74 7.04
C ASN A 36 0.63 -6.24 8.46
N TRP A 37 0.78 -4.93 8.64
CA TRP A 37 1.02 -4.35 9.95
C TRP A 37 -0.15 -4.57 10.91
N ILE A 38 -1.39 -4.47 10.42
CA ILE A 38 -2.57 -4.77 11.24
C ILE A 38 -2.60 -6.24 11.63
N GLN A 39 -2.35 -7.16 10.69
CA GLN A 39 -2.26 -8.59 10.98
C GLN A 39 -1.15 -8.91 11.99
N ALA A 40 -0.05 -8.15 11.97
CA ALA A 40 1.03 -8.23 12.94
C ALA A 40 0.70 -7.60 14.31
N GLY A 41 -0.53 -7.13 14.54
CA GLY A 41 -1.00 -6.62 15.84
C GLY A 41 -0.99 -5.09 15.97
N ALA A 42 -0.77 -4.34 14.89
CA ALA A 42 -0.91 -2.88 14.89
C ALA A 42 -2.40 -2.46 14.85
N SER A 43 -3.19 -2.90 15.84
CA SER A 43 -4.66 -2.78 15.88
C SER A 43 -5.19 -1.34 15.83
N LYS A 44 -4.36 -0.35 16.16
CA LYS A 44 -4.71 1.07 16.02
C LYS A 44 -4.88 1.52 14.57
N LEU A 45 -4.27 0.82 13.61
CA LEU A 45 -4.48 1.05 12.18
C LEU A 45 -5.85 0.52 11.72
N ALA A 46 -6.38 -0.54 12.36
CA ALA A 46 -7.75 -1.01 12.08
C ALA A 46 -8.80 0.03 12.49
N GLY A 47 -8.54 0.78 13.57
CA GLY A 47 -9.46 1.77 14.12
C GLY A 47 -9.60 3.07 13.30
N ILE A 48 -8.82 3.24 12.23
CA ILE A 48 -8.92 4.40 11.31
C ILE A 48 -9.53 4.01 9.95
N ASP A 49 -10.32 2.93 9.90
CA ASP A 49 -10.90 2.37 8.67
C ASP A 49 -9.85 2.12 7.58
N TRP A 50 -8.70 1.55 7.97
CA TRP A 50 -7.72 1.12 6.97
C TRP A 50 -8.40 0.19 5.97
N PRO A 51 -8.18 0.34 4.64
CA PRO A 51 -8.82 -0.52 3.64
C PRO A 51 -8.35 -1.96 3.79
N HIS A 52 -9.07 -2.73 4.62
CA HIS A 52 -8.76 -4.11 4.97
C HIS A 52 -8.96 -5.09 3.81
N ARG A 53 -9.62 -4.64 2.75
CA ARG A 53 -9.95 -5.42 1.58
C ARG A 53 -10.20 -4.43 0.44
N LEU A 54 -9.15 -4.02 -0.28
CA LEU A 54 -9.36 -3.86 -1.71
C LEU A 54 -9.55 -5.27 -2.24
N GLY A 55 -10.81 -5.72 -2.24
CA GLY A 55 -11.19 -6.91 -2.96
C GLY A 55 -10.64 -6.79 -4.36
N MET A 56 -9.72 -7.69 -4.72
CA MET A 56 -9.51 -8.05 -6.10
C MET A 56 -10.83 -8.66 -6.59
N SER A 57 -11.82 -7.83 -6.94
CA SER A 57 -12.88 -8.26 -7.84
C SER A 57 -12.34 -8.12 -9.26
N SER A 58 -11.53 -9.10 -9.64
CA SER A 58 -11.50 -9.52 -11.03
C SER A 58 -12.73 -10.40 -11.26
N ALA A 59 -13.89 -9.80 -11.49
CA ALA A 59 -15.06 -10.38 -12.17
C ALA A 59 -16.28 -9.45 -12.05
N ALA A 60 -17.03 -9.38 -13.16
CA ALA A 60 -18.41 -8.93 -13.29
C ALA A 60 -18.70 -7.43 -13.22
N LEU A 61 -18.54 -6.74 -14.36
CA LEU A 61 -19.60 -6.05 -15.12
C LEU A 61 -19.09 -6.07 -16.58
N GLY A 62 -19.69 -6.83 -17.51
CA GLY A 62 -21.02 -6.58 -18.05
C GLY A 62 -20.84 -5.83 -19.36
#